data_AF-A0A7S1KDZ6-F1
#
_entry.id   AF-A0A7S1KDZ6-F1
#
_cell.length_a   1.000
_cell.length_b   1.000
_cell.length_c   1.000
_cell.angle_alpha   90.00
_cell.angle_beta   90.00
_cell.angle_gamma   90.00
#
_symmetry.space_group_name_H-M   'P 1'
#
loop_
_entity.id
_entity.type
_entity.pdbx_description
1 polymer ?
#
loop_
_entity_poly.entity_id
_entity_poly.type
_entity_poly.pdbx_seq_one_letter_code
_entity_poly.pdbx_strand_id
1 'polypeptide(L)'
;RLSPDGAVVPPPTCADQDELVRVSEMYGVLEAMYPNILANDVMQTLLIMIGKKQPKMTCLFKSSLHGSSYTSLAQRVVGRRGLLFVIKCDDTNTIAVFADTKLHLP
;
A
#
# COMPACT_ATOMS: atom_id res chain seq x y z
N ARG A 1 9.58 18.93 22.82
CA ARG A 1 10.44 18.04 23.65
C ARG A 1 10.62 16.76 22.85
N LEU A 2 11.84 16.47 22.40
CA LEU A 2 12.18 15.18 21.80
C LEU A 2 12.54 14.21 22.93
N SER A 3 12.18 12.94 22.79
CA SER A 3 12.55 11.90 23.75
C SER A 3 14.06 11.71 23.77
N PRO A 4 14.68 11.43 24.93
CA PRO A 4 16.11 11.14 25.01
C PRO A 4 16.47 9.87 24.23
N ASP A 5 17.73 9.78 23.77
CA ASP A 5 18.24 8.59 23.10
C ASP A 5 18.09 7.35 23.99
N GLY A 6 17.52 6.28 23.42
CA GLY A 6 17.21 5.05 24.15
C GLY A 6 15.92 5.08 24.97
N ALA A 7 15.11 6.14 24.88
CA ALA A 7 13.78 6.15 25.47
C ALA A 7 12.91 5.02 24.88
N VAL A 8 12.53 4.07 25.73
CA VAL A 8 11.54 3.04 25.38
C VAL A 8 10.16 3.69 25.42
N VAL A 9 9.60 3.95 24.25
CA VAL A 9 8.22 4.42 24.12
C VAL A 9 7.33 3.18 24.19
N PRO A 10 6.37 3.10 25.15
CA PRO A 10 5.45 1.97 25.19
C PRO A 10 4.68 1.90 23.86
N PRO A 11 4.41 0.68 23.35
CA PRO A 11 3.61 0.55 22.15
C PRO A 11 2.23 1.17 22.41
N PRO A 12 1.69 1.93 21.44
CA PRO A 12 0.36 2.51 21.55
C PRO A 12 -0.68 1.41 21.78
N THR A 13 -1.59 1.67 22.70
CA THR A 13 -2.76 0.80 22.92
C THR A 13 -3.76 1.06 21.81
N CYS A 14 -4.23 0.01 21.16
CA CYS A 14 -5.23 0.09 20.10
C CYS A 14 -6.52 -0.57 20.60
N ALA A 15 -7.66 0.10 20.46
CA ALA A 15 -8.97 -0.39 20.85
C ALA A 15 -9.51 -1.44 19.87
N ASP A 16 -9.12 -1.36 18.60
CA ASP A 16 -9.51 -2.29 17.55
C ASP A 16 -8.41 -2.52 16.50
N GLN A 17 -8.65 -3.47 15.60
CA GLN A 17 -7.70 -3.86 14.56
C GLN A 17 -7.48 -2.75 13.52
N ASP A 18 -8.50 -1.94 13.22
CA ASP A 18 -8.37 -0.85 12.25
C ASP A 18 -7.49 0.28 12.80
N GLU A 19 -7.62 0.57 14.10
CA GLU A 19 -6.74 1.49 14.81
C GLU A 19 -5.30 0.97 14.82
N LEU A 20 -5.10 -0.32 15.11
CA LEU A 20 -3.77 -0.92 15.07
C LEU A 20 -3.11 -0.79 13.70
N VAL A 21 -3.86 -1.00 12.61
CA VAL A 21 -3.35 -0.82 11.24
C VAL A 21 -2.96 0.64 10.99
N ARG A 22 -3.83 1.60 11.31
CA ARG A 22 -3.54 3.05 11.11
C ARG A 22 -2.31 3.49 11.90
N VAL A 23 -2.20 3.07 13.16
CA VAL A 23 -1.07 3.41 14.02
C VAL A 23 0.21 2.74 13.50
N SER A 24 0.14 1.47 13.12
CA SER A 24 1.28 0.76 12.52
C SER A 24 1.76 1.42 11.22
N GLU A 25 0.85 2.00 10.43
CA GLU A 25 1.19 2.79 9.23
C GLU A 25 1.93 4.08 9.61
N MET A 26 1.45 4.82 10.61
CA MET A 26 2.08 6.05 11.10
C MET A 26 3.51 5.83 11.62
N TYR A 27 3.77 4.67 12.23
CA TYR A 27 5.10 4.28 12.70
C TYR A 27 5.95 3.58 11.62
N GLY A 28 5.45 3.41 10.39
CA GLY A 28 6.17 2.75 9.29
C GLY A 28 6.34 1.23 9.46
N VAL A 29 5.75 0.63 10.50
CA VAL A 29 5.87 -0.80 10.81
C VAL A 29 5.27 -1.66 9.69
N LEU A 30 4.18 -1.20 9.08
CA LEU A 30 3.53 -1.93 7.99
C LEU A 30 4.40 -2.03 6.73
N GLU A 31 5.21 -1.02 6.43
CA GLU A 31 6.12 -1.08 5.27
C GLU A 31 7.22 -2.12 5.48
N ALA A 32 7.71 -2.25 6.72
CA ALA A 32 8.72 -3.25 7.07
C ALA A 32 8.16 -4.69 7.06
N MET A 33 6.94 -4.90 7.60
CA MET A 33 6.32 -6.23 7.62
C MET A 33 5.75 -6.65 6.26
N TYR A 34 5.23 -5.69 5.49
CA TYR A 34 4.56 -5.92 4.22
C TYR A 34 5.25 -5.09 3.13
N PRO A 35 6.46 -5.49 2.68
CA PRO A 35 7.20 -4.73 1.68
C PRO A 35 6.40 -4.61 0.37
N ASN A 36 6.66 -3.52 -0.37
CA ASN A 36 6.11 -3.38 -1.72
C ASN A 36 6.71 -4.44 -2.64
N ILE A 37 5.93 -4.92 -3.61
CA ILE A 37 6.41 -5.87 -4.62
C ILE A 37 7.51 -5.24 -5.49
N LEU A 38 7.30 -3.98 -5.89
CA LEU A 38 8.28 -3.21 -6.65
C LEU A 38 9.04 -2.27 -5.72
N ALA A 39 10.33 -2.13 -5.98
CA ALA A 39 11.14 -1.08 -5.38
C ALA A 39 10.64 0.31 -5.80
N ASN A 40 10.89 1.31 -4.95
CA ASN A 40 10.35 2.67 -5.13
C ASN A 40 10.84 3.34 -6.42
N ASP A 41 12.08 3.10 -6.82
CA ASP A 41 12.67 3.60 -8.07
C ASP A 41 12.02 2.98 -9.32
N VAL A 42 11.74 1.67 -9.29
CA VAL A 42 11.00 0.97 -10.34
C VAL A 42 9.57 1.51 -10.44
N MET A 43 8.90 1.69 -9.30
CA MET A 43 7.57 2.28 -9.23
C MET A 43 7.54 3.69 -9.84
N GLN A 44 8.49 4.55 -9.47
CA GLN A 44 8.61 5.91 -10.02
C GLN A 44 8.83 5.90 -11.53
N THR A 45 9.71 5.02 -12.00
CA THR A 45 9.98 4.86 -13.45
C THR A 45 8.71 4.49 -14.20
N LEU A 46 7.94 3.51 -13.71
CA LEU A 46 6.67 3.11 -14.32
C LEU A 46 5.68 4.27 -14.35
N LEU A 47 5.55 5.03 -13.26
CA LEU A 47 4.63 6.15 -13.17
C LEU A 47 4.99 7.28 -14.15
N ILE A 48 6.28 7.56 -14.32
CA ILE A 48 6.78 8.50 -15.32
C ILE A 48 6.45 8.02 -16.74
N MET A 49 6.68 6.73 -17.02
CA MET A 49 6.39 6.12 -18.33
C MET A 49 4.92 6.21 -18.72
N ILE A 50 4.00 6.11 -17.76
CA ILE A 50 2.54 6.31 -17.99
C ILE A 50 2.11 7.79 -17.94
N GLY A 51 3.06 8.74 -17.98
CA GLY A 51 2.81 10.18 -18.07
C GLY A 51 2.46 10.87 -16.75
N LYS A 52 2.61 10.20 -15.59
CA LYS A 52 2.38 10.82 -14.28
C LYS A 52 3.67 11.47 -13.80
N LYS A 53 3.80 12.78 -14.04
CA LYS A 53 5.02 13.57 -13.71
C LYS A 53 5.27 13.77 -12.21
N GLN A 54 4.20 13.82 -11.41
CA GLN A 54 4.26 13.96 -9.94
C GLN A 54 3.18 13.07 -9.29
N PRO A 55 3.36 11.74 -9.34
CA PRO A 55 2.35 10.83 -8.83
C PRO A 55 2.33 10.88 -7.29
N LYS A 56 1.16 11.12 -6.71
CA LYS A 56 0.93 10.83 -5.30
C LYS A 56 0.80 9.30 -5.15
N MET A 57 1.89 8.66 -4.75
CA MET A 57 1.90 7.23 -4.49
C MET A 57 1.24 6.94 -3.15
N THR A 58 0.05 6.35 -3.17
CA THR A 58 -0.63 5.89 -1.97
C THR A 58 -0.97 4.43 -2.17
N CYS A 59 -0.42 3.55 -1.34
CA CYS A 59 -0.77 2.15 -1.37
C CYS A 59 -2.18 1.96 -0.81
N LEU A 60 -3.09 1.41 -1.60
CA LEU A 60 -4.48 1.23 -1.21
C LEU A 60 -4.76 -0.18 -0.71
N PHE A 61 -4.03 -1.15 -1.26
CA PHE A 61 -4.27 -2.55 -1.03
C PHE A 61 -2.99 -3.39 -1.22
N LYS A 62 -2.70 -4.28 -0.25
CA LYS A 62 -1.77 -5.40 -0.35
C LYS A 62 -2.53 -6.66 0.07
N SER A 63 -2.47 -7.73 -0.71
CA SER A 63 -3.15 -8.99 -0.36
C SER A 63 -2.60 -9.62 0.92
N SER A 64 -1.32 -9.43 1.19
CA SER A 64 -0.64 -9.90 2.41
C SER A 64 -1.12 -9.17 3.68
N LEU A 65 -1.58 -7.92 3.57
CA LEU A 65 -2.05 -7.12 4.71
C LEU A 65 -3.58 -7.11 4.84
N HIS A 66 -4.31 -7.13 3.72
CA HIS A 66 -5.76 -6.92 3.71
C HIS A 66 -6.56 -8.17 3.32
N GLY A 67 -5.88 -9.32 3.18
CA GLY A 67 -6.46 -10.56 2.70
C GLY A 67 -6.50 -10.66 1.17
N SER A 68 -6.79 -11.85 0.67
CA SER A 68 -6.72 -12.20 -0.76
C SER A 68 -8.07 -12.22 -1.48
N SER A 69 -9.16 -11.86 -0.80
CA SER A 69 -10.50 -11.88 -1.40
C SER A 69 -10.74 -10.68 -2.33
N TYR A 70 -11.53 -10.89 -3.39
CA TYR A 70 -11.99 -9.79 -4.25
C TYR A 70 -12.76 -8.73 -3.45
N THR A 71 -13.60 -9.16 -2.50
CA THR A 71 -14.37 -8.26 -1.63
C THR A 71 -13.47 -7.32 -0.84
N SER A 72 -12.38 -7.83 -0.26
CA SER A 72 -11.39 -7.02 0.49
C SER A 72 -10.71 -5.98 -0.40
N LEU A 73 -10.37 -6.35 -1.64
CA LEU A 73 -9.82 -5.41 -2.63
C LEU A 73 -10.86 -4.33 -2.96
N ALA A 74 -12.06 -4.76 -3.33
CA ALA A 74 -13.09 -3.87 -3.84
C ALA A 74 -13.54 -2.85 -2.79
N GLN A 75 -13.72 -3.25 -1.53
CA GLN A 75 -14.05 -2.34 -0.43
C GLN A 75 -13.07 -1.15 -0.30
N ARG A 76 -11.81 -1.31 -0.74
CA ARG A 76 -10.77 -0.27 -0.63
C ARG A 76 -10.56 0.54 -1.91
N VAL A 77 -10.82 -0.05 -3.08
CA VAL A 77 -10.54 0.59 -4.38
C VAL A 77 -11.79 1.02 -5.15
N VAL A 78 -12.98 0.57 -4.75
CA VAL A 78 -14.25 0.94 -5.41
C VAL A 78 -14.38 2.45 -5.49
N GLY A 79 -14.77 2.89 -6.69
CA GLY A 79 -14.99 4.29 -6.99
C GLY A 79 -13.73 5.13 -7.22
N ARG A 80 -12.53 4.57 -7.02
CA ARG A 80 -11.26 5.22 -7.35
C ARG A 80 -10.91 5.06 -8.83
N ARG A 81 -10.04 5.94 -9.33
CA ARG A 81 -9.52 5.98 -10.71
C ARG A 81 -8.00 6.11 -10.68
N GLY A 82 -7.35 5.84 -11.81
CA GLY A 82 -5.90 5.96 -11.95
C GLY A 82 -5.16 4.96 -11.05
N LEU A 83 -5.63 3.72 -11.06
CA LEU A 83 -5.12 2.66 -10.20
C LEU A 83 -3.98 1.92 -10.88
N LEU A 84 -2.90 1.70 -10.15
CA LEU A 84 -1.80 0.84 -10.57
C LEU A 84 -1.87 -0.48 -9.82
N PHE A 85 -2.14 -1.56 -10.53
CA PHE A 85 -2.10 -2.92 -10.03
C PHE A 85 -0.69 -3.46 -10.21
N VAL A 86 -0.15 -4.06 -9.16
CA VAL A 86 1.14 -4.75 -9.19
C VAL A 86 0.91 -6.16 -8.67
N ILE A 87 1.19 -7.15 -9.52
CA ILE A 87 0.90 -8.56 -9.28
C ILE A 87 2.20 -9.33 -9.40
N LYS A 88 2.67 -9.89 -8.28
CA LYS A 88 3.76 -10.87 -8.29
C LYS A 88 3.16 -12.22 -8.69
N CYS A 89 3.55 -12.74 -9.85
CA CYS A 89 3.08 -14.03 -10.35
C CYS A 89 3.90 -15.18 -9.74
N ASP A 90 5.22 -15.01 -9.71
CA ASP A 90 6.20 -15.92 -9.10
C ASP A 90 7.43 -15.10 -8.66
N ASP A 91 8.52 -15.77 -8.29
CA ASP A 91 9.73 -15.11 -7.78
C ASP A 91 10.49 -14.27 -8.81
N THR A 92 10.22 -14.48 -10.09
CA THR A 92 10.91 -13.81 -11.20
C THR A 92 9.98 -12.91 -12.01
N ASN A 93 8.67 -13.17 -11.99
CA ASN A 93 7.69 -12.47 -12.82
C ASN A 93 6.78 -11.56 -12.00
N THR A 94 6.81 -10.27 -12.35
CA THR A 94 5.88 -9.25 -11.84
C THR A 94 5.19 -8.54 -13.00
N ILE A 95 3.86 -8.47 -12.94
CA ILE A 95 3.04 -7.75 -13.91
C ILE A 95 2.52 -6.48 -13.26
N ALA A 96 2.60 -5.35 -13.97
CA ALA A 96 2.01 -4.10 -13.56
C ALA A 96 0.99 -3.61 -14.60
N VAL A 97 -0.19 -3.18 -14.15
CA VAL A 97 -1.28 -2.69 -15.01
C VAL A 97 -1.81 -1.38 -14.49
N PHE A 98 -1.80 -0.35 -15.33
CA PHE A 98 -2.44 0.93 -15.02
C PHE A 98 -3.85 0.99 -15.61
N ALA A 99 -4.84 1.25 -14.76
CA ALA A 99 -6.23 1.41 -15.14
C ALA A 99 -6.72 2.82 -14.80
N ASP A 100 -6.97 3.65 -15.81
CA ASP A 100 -7.54 4.99 -15.65
C ASP A 100 -9.08 5.02 -15.70
N THR A 101 -9.68 3.86 -15.40
CA THR A 101 -11.12 3.67 -15.31
C THR A 101 -11.55 3.59 -13.85
N LYS A 102 -12.84 3.84 -13.61
CA LYS A 102 -13.42 3.66 -12.28
C LYS A 102 -13.78 2.19 -12.11
N LEU A 103 -13.25 1.57 -11.06
CA LEU A 103 -13.66 0.21 -10.70
C LEU A 103 -15.07 0.24 -10.10
N HIS A 104 -15.94 -0.53 -10.74
CA HIS A 104 -17.29 -0.82 -10.26
C HIS A 104 -17.31 -2.27 -9.76
N LEU A 105 -18.12 -2.51 -8.73
CA LEU A 105 -18.48 -3.87 -8.35
C LEU A 105 -19.39 -4.47 -9.44
N PRO A 106 -19.29 -5.78 -9.71
CA PRO A 106 -20.30 -6.49 -10.48
C PRO A 106 -21.68 -6.41 -9.81
#